data_AF-A0A1Y5TJW9-F1
#
_entry.id   AF-A0A1Y5TJW9-F1
#
_cell.length_a   1.000
_cell.length_b   1.000
_cell.length_c   1.000
_cell.angle_alpha   90.00
_cell.angle_beta   90.00
_cell.angle_gamma   90.00
#
_symmetry.space_group_name_H-M   'P 1'
#
loop_
_entity.id
_entity.type
_entity.pdbx_description
1 polymer ?
#
loop_
_entity_poly.entity_id
_entity_poly.type
_entity_poly.pdbx_seq_one_letter_code
_entity_poly.pdbx_strand_id
1 'polypeptide(L)'
;MAMIERIARGGLLEDDSRAAKLQRLTRRLVETGGALPDVELAQARDDGFDNAQLVAIVAEIAHCHFTNSFNRLARTEPDAHFPAWP
;
A
#
# COMPACT_ATOMS: atom_id res chain seq x y z
N MET A 1 5.12 -17.95 -1.94
CA MET A 1 3.87 -18.04 -2.71
C MET A 1 2.63 -17.85 -1.83
N ALA A 2 2.38 -18.69 -0.81
CA ALA A 2 1.17 -18.58 0.03
C ALA A 2 0.89 -17.19 0.65
N MET A 3 1.91 -16.49 1.16
CA MET A 3 1.77 -15.11 1.68
C MET A 3 1.40 -14.10 0.59
N ILE A 4 2.01 -14.20 -0.59
CA ILE A 4 1.77 -13.30 -1.73
C ILE A 4 0.34 -13.48 -2.25
N GLU A 5 -0.12 -14.72 -2.40
CA GLU A 5 -1.50 -15.04 -2.80
C GLU A 5 -2.53 -14.59 -1.75
N ARG A 6 -2.18 -14.65 -0.46
CA ARG A 6 -3.05 -14.11 0.59
C ARG A 6 -3.20 -12.60 0.44
N ILE A 7 -2.09 -11.88 0.26
CA ILE A 7 -2.12 -10.42 0.07
C ILE A 7 -2.85 -10.03 -1.22
N ALA A 8 -2.62 -10.79 -2.30
CA ALA A 8 -3.32 -10.65 -3.57
C ALA A 8 -4.84 -10.64 -3.41
N ARG A 9 -5.36 -11.54 -2.58
CA ARG A 9 -6.80 -11.68 -2.29
C ARG A 9 -7.30 -10.71 -1.22
N GLY A 10 -6.54 -9.65 -0.91
CA GLY A 10 -6.90 -8.64 0.09
C GLY A 10 -6.57 -9.04 1.53
N GLY A 11 -5.90 -10.17 1.75
CA GLY A 11 -5.47 -10.60 3.08
C GLY A 11 -4.34 -9.74 3.64
N LEU A 12 -4.30 -9.65 4.96
CA LEU A 12 -3.30 -8.89 5.68
C LEU A 12 -2.20 -9.75 6.27
N LEU A 13 -1.07 -9.10 6.50
CA LEU A 13 -0.09 -9.56 7.46
C LEU A 13 -0.61 -9.24 8.87
N GLU A 14 -0.69 -10.28 9.68
CA GLU A 14 -1.26 -10.24 11.04
C GLU A 14 -0.18 -10.20 12.12
N ASP A 15 1.09 -10.24 11.73
CA ASP A 15 2.21 -10.12 12.66
C ASP A 15 2.54 -8.63 12.95
N ASP A 16 3.50 -8.44 13.86
CA ASP A 16 4.06 -7.13 14.22
C ASP A 16 5.32 -6.79 13.42
N SER A 17 5.55 -7.45 12.29
CA SER A 17 6.66 -7.09 11.41
C SER A 17 6.49 -5.68 10.87
N ARG A 18 7.62 -5.06 10.52
CA ARG A 18 7.62 -3.74 9.85
C ARG A 18 6.80 -3.75 8.57
N ALA A 19 6.77 -4.87 7.84
CA ALA A 19 5.98 -5.04 6.63
C ALA A 19 4.47 -5.01 6.93
N ALA A 20 4.03 -5.67 8.00
CA ALA A 20 2.63 -5.64 8.42
C ALA A 20 2.19 -4.25 8.89
N LYS A 21 3.04 -3.56 9.66
CA LYS A 21 2.81 -2.16 10.07
C LYS A 21 2.71 -1.23 8.86
N LEU A 22 3.62 -1.36 7.89
CA LEU A 22 3.58 -0.61 6.64
C LEU A 22 2.28 -0.88 5.85
N GLN A 23 1.86 -2.15 5.76
CA GLN A 23 0.62 -2.51 5.06
C GLN A 23 -0.61 -1.89 5.72
N ARG A 24 -0.69 -1.92 7.06
CA ARG A 24 -1.79 -1.30 7.83
C ARG A 24 -1.82 0.22 7.64
N LEU A 25 -0.67 0.88 7.78
CA LEU A 25 -0.53 2.31 7.55
C LEU A 25 -0.92 2.71 6.13
N THR A 26 -0.41 1.99 5.13
CA THR A 26 -0.71 2.24 3.70
C THR A 26 -2.19 2.11 3.43
N ARG A 27 -2.85 1.04 3.93
CA ARG A 27 -4.30 0.90 3.73
C ARG A 27 -5.06 2.03 4.40
N ARG A 28 -4.68 2.41 5.62
CA ARG A 28 -5.33 3.51 6.33
C ARG A 28 -5.22 4.83 5.56
N LEU A 29 -4.06 5.13 5.00
CA LEU A 29 -3.84 6.30 4.14
C LEU A 29 -4.69 6.25 2.86
N VAL A 30 -4.80 5.09 2.22
CA VAL A 30 -5.66 4.91 1.03
C VAL A 30 -7.14 5.11 1.37
N GLU A 31 -7.62 4.54 2.47
CA GLU A 31 -9.02 4.66 2.92
C GLU A 31 -9.41 6.09 3.31
N THR A 32 -8.46 6.86 3.82
CA THR A 32 -8.68 8.22 4.33
C THR A 32 -8.29 9.31 3.33
N GLY A 33 -7.77 8.96 2.15
CA GLY A 33 -7.24 9.94 1.19
C GLY A 33 -6.02 10.71 1.73
N GLY A 34 -5.23 10.09 2.61
CA GLY A 34 -4.03 10.68 3.21
C GLY A 34 -4.27 11.41 4.53
N ALA A 35 -5.49 11.47 5.03
CA ALA A 35 -5.82 12.13 6.29
C ALA A 35 -5.70 11.17 7.48
N LEU A 36 -4.65 11.33 8.30
CA LEU A 36 -4.49 10.60 9.55
C LEU A 36 -4.72 11.52 10.76
N PRO A 37 -5.45 11.07 11.79
CA PRO A 37 -5.46 11.71 13.10
C PRO A 37 -4.04 11.77 13.70
N ASP A 38 -3.75 12.78 14.53
CA ASP A 38 -2.44 12.95 15.18
C ASP A 38 -1.99 11.70 15.95
N VAL A 39 -2.93 10.97 16.56
CA VAL A 39 -2.64 9.72 17.27
C VAL A 39 -2.15 8.61 16.34
N GLU A 40 -2.72 8.50 15.12
CA GLU A 40 -2.28 7.50 14.14
C GLU A 40 -0.92 7.90 13.52
N LEU A 41 -0.69 9.21 13.34
CA LEU A 41 0.60 9.72 12.88
C LEU A 41 1.71 9.53 13.93
N ALA A 42 1.40 9.72 15.22
CA ALA A 42 2.32 9.42 16.31
C ALA A 42 2.65 7.92 16.34
N GLN A 43 1.63 7.06 16.23
CA GLN A 43 1.83 5.61 16.19
C GLN A 43 2.72 5.18 15.01
N ALA A 44 2.57 5.79 13.83
CA ALA A 44 3.44 5.51 12.69
C ALA A 44 4.92 5.85 12.98
N ARG A 45 5.18 6.92 13.74
CA ARG A 45 6.53 7.28 14.17
C ARG A 45 7.08 6.29 15.18
N ASP A 46 6.25 5.87 16.15
CA ASP A 46 6.62 4.85 17.15
C ASP A 46 6.88 3.48 16.49
N ASP A 47 6.21 3.20 15.37
CA ASP A 47 6.46 2.03 14.53
C ASP A 47 7.77 2.12 13.71
N GLY A 48 8.49 3.23 13.80
CA GLY A 48 9.79 3.44 13.17
C GLY A 48 9.70 3.98 11.74
N PHE A 49 8.60 4.67 11.38
CA PHE A 49 8.50 5.42 10.13
C PHE A 49 8.82 6.90 10.36
N ASP A 50 9.95 7.36 9.85
CA ASP A 50 10.31 8.77 9.90
C ASP A 50 9.53 9.62 8.88
N ASN A 51 9.66 10.95 8.97
CA ASN A 51 8.94 11.86 8.08
C ASN A 51 9.31 11.66 6.60
N ALA A 52 10.55 11.30 6.27
CA ALA A 52 10.95 11.06 4.89
C ALA A 52 10.30 9.80 4.33
N GLN A 53 10.21 8.75 5.16
CA GLN A 53 9.50 7.52 4.83
C GLN A 53 8.00 7.76 4.67
N LEU A 54 7.38 8.57 5.54
CA LEU A 54 5.97 8.94 5.40
C LEU A 54 5.70 9.68 4.08
N VAL A 55 6.56 10.62 3.69
CA VAL A 55 6.47 11.30 2.39
C VAL A 55 6.60 10.29 1.24
N ALA A 56 7.58 9.37 1.31
CA ALA A 56 7.78 8.35 0.29
C ALA A 56 6.58 7.41 0.16
N ILE A 57 5.96 7.01 1.27
CA ILE A 57 4.75 6.18 1.29
C ILE A 57 3.61 6.91 0.59
N VAL A 58 3.35 8.17 0.93
CA VAL A 58 2.29 8.97 0.31
C VAL A 58 2.55 9.19 -1.18
N ALA A 59 3.81 9.45 -1.55
CA ALA A 59 4.20 9.60 -2.95
C ALA A 59 3.96 8.32 -3.76
N GLU A 60 4.29 7.14 -3.21
CA GLU A 60 4.04 5.87 -3.88
C GLU A 60 2.54 5.56 -3.99
N ILE A 61 1.75 5.88 -2.95
CA ILE A 61 0.29 5.75 -3.02
C ILE A 61 -0.26 6.62 -4.15
N ALA A 62 0.19 7.89 -4.27
CA ALA A 62 -0.24 8.79 -5.32
C ALA A 62 0.18 8.29 -6.72
N HIS A 63 1.43 7.80 -6.85
CA HIS A 63 1.94 7.20 -8.08
C HIS A 63 1.11 5.99 -8.50
N CYS A 64 0.86 5.05 -7.59
CA CYS A 64 0.00 3.90 -7.82
C CYS A 64 -1.44 4.33 -8.18
N HIS A 65 -2.00 5.34 -7.53
CA HIS A 65 -3.34 5.82 -7.85
C HIS A 65 -3.41 6.40 -9.26
N PHE A 66 -2.41 7.17 -9.66
CA PHE A 66 -2.27 7.73 -11.00
C PHE A 66 -2.17 6.63 -12.06
N THR A 67 -1.22 5.69 -11.92
CA THR A 67 -0.99 4.64 -12.90
C THR A 67 -2.16 3.66 -12.98
N ASN A 68 -2.74 3.27 -11.84
CA ASN A 68 -3.91 2.40 -11.81
C ASN A 68 -5.14 3.05 -12.47
N SER A 69 -5.34 4.35 -12.29
CA SER A 69 -6.43 5.07 -12.94
C SER A 69 -6.21 5.17 -14.44
N PHE A 70 -4.98 5.45 -14.87
CA PHE A 70 -4.62 5.52 -16.29
C PHE A 70 -4.76 4.16 -16.98
N ASN A 71 -4.31 3.08 -16.35
CA ASN A 71 -4.44 1.73 -16.88
C ASN A 71 -5.90 1.31 -17.04
N ARG A 72 -6.77 1.64 -16.07
CA ARG A 72 -8.22 1.39 -16.19
C ARG A 72 -8.85 2.21 -17.33
N LEU A 73 -8.46 3.47 -17.46
CA LEU A 73 -8.94 4.34 -18.54
C LEU A 73 -8.54 3.81 -19.92
N ALA A 74 -7.29 3.40 -20.08
CA ALA A 74 -6.74 2.89 -21.33
C ALA A 74 -7.11 1.42 -21.61
N ARG A 75 -7.67 0.71 -20.62
CA ARG A 75 -7.87 -0.75 -20.64
C ARG A 75 -6.56 -1.49 -20.93
N THR A 76 -5.49 -1.06 -20.27
CA THR A 76 -4.17 -1.67 -20.40
C THR A 76 -4.20 -3.09 -19.85
N GLU A 77 -3.88 -4.07 -20.69
CA GLU A 77 -3.65 -5.45 -20.26
C GLU A 77 -2.17 -5.66 -19.90
N PRO A 78 -1.84 -6.46 -18.87
CA PRO A 78 -0.46 -6.85 -18.60
C PRO A 78 0.18 -7.58 -19.78
N ASP A 79 1.47 -7.34 -20.01
CA ASP A 79 2.21 -8.04 -21.06
C ASP A 79 2.22 -9.57 -20.86
N ALA A 80 2.26 -10.32 -21.96
CA ALA A 80 2.16 -11.79 -21.96
C ALA A 80 3.27 -12.52 -21.18
N HIS A 81 4.38 -11.85 -20.86
CA HIS A 81 5.47 -12.43 -20.07
C HIS A 81 5.22 -12.36 -18.55
N PHE A 82 4.24 -11.57 -18.10
CA PHE A 82 3.81 -11.59 -16.70
C PHE A 82 2.92 -12.81 -16.44
N PRO A 83 3.06 -13.46 -15.26
CA PRO A 83 2.21 -14.59 -14.92
C PRO A 83 0.75 -14.15 -14.81
N ALA A 84 -0.16 -15.01 -15.26
CA ALA A 84 -1.58 -14.84 -14.96
C ALA A 84 -1.77 -14.80 -13.44
N TRP A 85 -2.41 -13.74 -12.96
CA TRP A 85 -2.67 -13.56 -11.54
C TRP A 85 -4.07 -14.09 -11.21
N PRO A 86 -4.22 -14.88 -10.12
CA PRO A 86 -5.51 -15.41 -9.69
C PRO A 86 -6.45 -14.34 -9.11
#